data_AF-A0A831NMM5-F1
#
_entry.id   AF-A0A831NMM5-F1
#
_cell.length_a   1.000
_cell.length_b   1.000
_cell.length_c   1.000
_cell.angle_alpha   90.00
_cell.angle_beta   90.00
_cell.angle_gamma   90.00
#
_symmetry.space_group_name_H-M   'P 1'
#
loop_
_entity.id
_entity.type
_entity.pdbx_description
1 polymer ?
#
loop_
_entity_poly.entity_id
_entity_poly.type
_entity_poly.pdbx_seq_one_letter_code
_entity_poly.pdbx_strand_id
1 'polypeptide(L)'
;MKCQGWTFVGCRKLKEITLPKSVKKVGDQALRTNSTVETITFEGEEAPELTGNPFPFKENILKIVVPSGKSEAYKAKWGSYEGYHSKIEEKS
;
A
#
# COMPACT_ATOMS: atom_id res chain seq x y z
N MET A 1 1.13 -1.88 14.90
CA MET A 1 1.13 -3.30 14.46
C MET A 1 2.27 -3.48 13.47
N LYS A 2 3.18 -4.44 13.67
CA LYS A 2 4.22 -4.79 12.69
C LYS A 2 3.65 -5.84 11.75
N CYS A 3 3.39 -5.50 10.48
CA CYS A 3 3.07 -6.51 9.46
C CYS A 3 4.35 -7.29 9.16
N GLN A 4 4.49 -8.50 9.70
CA GLN A 4 5.52 -9.44 9.27
C GLN A 4 5.18 -9.89 7.85
N GLY A 5 6.18 -9.91 6.95
CA GLY A 5 5.99 -10.07 5.49
C GLY A 5 5.42 -11.41 5.01
N TRP A 6 4.84 -12.23 5.90
CA TRP A 6 4.39 -13.59 5.63
C TRP A 6 2.89 -13.81 5.94
N THR A 7 2.18 -12.80 6.45
CA THR A 7 0.77 -12.93 6.89
C THR A 7 -0.21 -13.32 5.76
N PHE A 8 0.13 -13.10 4.49
CA PHE A 8 -0.79 -13.28 3.35
C PHE A 8 -0.42 -14.40 2.37
N VAL A 9 0.57 -15.24 2.69
CA VAL A 9 1.12 -16.28 1.76
C VAL A 9 0.08 -17.32 1.31
N GLY A 10 -1.07 -17.44 1.98
CA GLY A 10 -2.15 -18.38 1.66
C GLY A 10 -3.40 -17.80 0.99
N CYS A 11 -3.55 -16.48 0.87
CA CYS A 11 -4.79 -15.88 0.37
C CYS A 11 -4.80 -15.78 -1.17
N ARG A 12 -4.99 -16.91 -1.87
CA ARG A 12 -5.06 -17.01 -3.34
C ARG A 12 -6.12 -16.12 -4.04
N LYS A 13 -7.00 -15.46 -3.28
CA LYS A 13 -8.05 -14.55 -3.77
C LYS A 13 -7.92 -13.12 -3.21
N LEU A 14 -6.79 -12.77 -2.58
CA LEU A 14 -6.62 -11.43 -1.99
C LEU A 14 -6.43 -10.40 -3.11
N LYS A 15 -7.54 -9.81 -3.54
CA LYS A 15 -7.57 -8.73 -4.54
C LYS A 15 -7.43 -7.36 -3.91
N GLU A 16 -7.78 -7.23 -2.63
CA GLU A 16 -7.84 -5.96 -1.91
C GLU A 16 -7.09 -6.06 -0.57
N ILE A 17 -6.29 -5.06 -0.23
CA ILE A 17 -5.59 -4.94 1.05
C ILE A 17 -6.03 -3.64 1.72
N THR A 18 -6.53 -3.72 2.95
CA THR A 18 -6.82 -2.53 3.77
C THR A 18 -5.77 -2.38 4.87
N LEU A 19 -5.07 -1.26 4.87
CA LEU A 19 -4.07 -0.87 5.86
C LEU A 19 -4.70 0.13 6.83
N PRO A 20 -4.94 -0.27 8.09
CA PRO A 20 -5.59 0.58 9.06
C PRO A 20 -4.69 1.76 9.44
N LYS A 21 -5.28 2.80 10.02
CA LYS A 21 -4.58 4.01 10.51
C LYS A 21 -3.42 3.77 11.50
N SER A 22 -3.33 2.57 12.07
CA SER A 22 -2.24 2.18 12.98
C SER A 22 -0.94 1.80 12.25
N VAL A 23 -0.96 1.69 10.92
CA VAL A 23 0.21 1.35 10.10
C VAL A 23 1.07 2.59 9.90
N LYS A 24 2.25 2.60 10.54
CA LYS A 24 3.22 3.70 10.42
C LYS A 24 4.36 3.41 9.46
N LYS A 25 4.61 2.12 9.16
CA LYS A 25 5.74 1.67 8.34
C LYS A 25 5.40 0.40 7.57
N VAL A 26 5.78 0.37 6.30
CA VAL A 26 5.73 -0.79 5.40
C VAL A 26 7.17 -1.14 5.02
N GLY A 27 7.63 -2.26 5.57
CA GLY A 27 8.98 -2.79 5.34
C GLY A 27 9.19 -3.33 3.92
N ASP A 28 10.44 -3.66 3.61
CA ASP A 28 10.77 -4.43 2.41
C ASP A 28 9.99 -5.74 2.37
N GLN A 29 9.34 -6.03 1.24
CA GLN A 29 8.51 -7.22 1.05
C GLN A 29 7.39 -7.38 2.10
N ALA A 30 7.01 -6.33 2.82
CA ALA A 30 6.07 -6.43 3.94
C ALA A 30 4.67 -6.89 3.51
N LEU A 31 4.30 -6.64 2.25
CA LEU A 31 3.03 -7.09 1.68
C LEU A 31 3.22 -8.23 0.68
N ARG A 32 4.37 -8.90 0.66
CA ARG A 32 4.61 -10.01 -0.26
C ARG A 32 3.53 -11.08 -0.09
N THR A 33 2.71 -11.21 -1.11
CA THR A 33 1.67 -12.22 -1.23
C THR A 33 1.89 -13.00 -2.52
N ASN A 34 1.46 -14.26 -2.54
CA ASN A 34 1.47 -15.11 -3.73
C ASN A 34 0.25 -14.84 -4.62
N SER A 35 -0.35 -13.65 -4.53
CA SER A 35 -1.60 -13.30 -5.20
C SER A 35 -1.53 -11.92 -5.81
N THR A 36 -2.27 -11.73 -6.91
CA THR A 36 -2.35 -10.46 -7.62
C THR A 36 -3.27 -9.52 -6.84
N VAL A 37 -2.70 -8.67 -6.01
CA VAL A 37 -3.45 -7.60 -5.32
C VAL A 37 -3.65 -6.46 -6.29
N GLU A 38 -4.91 -6.14 -6.52
CA GLU A 38 -5.37 -5.15 -7.48
C GLU A 38 -5.62 -3.80 -6.78
N THR A 39 -6.09 -3.79 -5.53
CA THR A 39 -6.43 -2.56 -4.79
C THR A 39 -5.77 -2.52 -3.42
N ILE A 40 -5.22 -1.36 -3.04
CA ILE A 40 -4.69 -1.12 -1.68
C ILE A 40 -5.39 0.09 -1.09
N THR A 41 -6.01 -0.06 0.07
CA THR A 41 -6.69 1.02 0.78
C THR A 41 -5.91 1.40 2.02
N PHE A 42 -5.54 2.67 2.13
CA PHE A 42 -4.94 3.25 3.32
C PHE A 42 -5.98 4.04 4.10
N GLU A 43 -6.18 3.70 5.36
CA GLU A 43 -7.05 4.45 6.28
C GLU A 43 -6.26 5.42 7.17
N GLY A 44 -4.93 5.44 7.05
CA GLY A 44 -4.06 6.35 7.79
C GLY A 44 -4.13 7.77 7.24
N GLU A 45 -4.28 8.76 8.12
CA GLU A 45 -4.19 10.17 7.74
C GLU A 45 -2.79 10.58 7.29
N GLU A 46 -1.78 9.81 7.68
CA GLU A 46 -0.38 9.98 7.31
C GLU A 46 0.07 8.79 6.48
N ALA A 47 0.86 9.08 5.45
CA ALA A 47 1.46 8.06 4.61
C ALA A 47 2.49 7.26 5.41
N PRO A 48 2.38 5.92 5.44
CA PRO A 48 3.36 5.11 6.14
C PRO A 48 4.72 5.21 5.46
N GLU A 49 5.76 5.07 6.27
CA GLU A 49 7.13 5.01 5.78
C GLU A 49 7.32 3.75 4.95
N LEU A 50 7.70 3.93 3.69
CA LEU A 50 8.01 2.83 2.76
C LEU A 50 9.52 2.59 2.76
N THR A 51 9.94 1.33 2.82
CA THR A 51 11.36 0.95 2.73
C THR A 51 11.53 -0.23 1.79
N GLY A 52 12.62 -0.24 1.01
CA GLY A 52 12.91 -1.33 0.05
C GLY A 52 11.82 -1.46 -1.01
N ASN A 53 11.32 -2.67 -1.22
CA ASN A 53 10.21 -2.99 -2.11
C ASN A 53 8.93 -3.31 -1.30
N PRO A 54 8.17 -2.28 -0.84
CA PRO A 54 6.99 -2.47 0.00
C PRO A 54 5.85 -3.22 -0.71
N PHE A 55 5.73 -3.03 -2.03
CA PHE A 55 4.69 -3.61 -2.88
C PHE A 55 5.33 -4.41 -4.03
N PRO A 56 5.74 -5.66 -3.80
CA PRO A 56 6.39 -6.47 -4.83
C PRO A 56 5.50 -6.79 -6.03
N PHE A 57 4.18 -6.68 -5.89
CA PHE A 57 3.17 -6.88 -6.93
C PHE A 57 2.75 -5.56 -7.60
N LYS A 58 3.62 -4.53 -7.57
CA LYS A 58 3.31 -3.18 -8.10
C LYS A 58 2.67 -3.18 -9.48
N GLU A 59 3.05 -4.12 -10.35
CA GLU A 59 2.57 -4.21 -11.73
C GLU A 59 1.10 -4.60 -11.82
N ASN A 60 0.60 -5.34 -10.82
CA ASN A 60 -0.80 -5.78 -10.75
C ASN A 60 -1.70 -4.80 -9.98
N ILE A 61 -1.11 -3.83 -9.26
CA ILE A 61 -1.90 -2.81 -8.57
C ILE A 61 -2.61 -1.97 -9.63
N LEU A 62 -3.94 -1.99 -9.60
CA LEU A 62 -4.79 -1.11 -10.39
C LEU A 62 -4.85 0.27 -9.74
N LYS A 63 -5.14 0.32 -8.43
CA LYS A 63 -5.26 1.58 -7.69
C LYS A 63 -4.93 1.47 -6.21
N ILE A 64 -4.54 2.61 -5.64
CA ILE A 64 -4.20 2.81 -4.23
C ILE A 64 -5.17 3.86 -3.69
N VAL A 65 -6.14 3.44 -2.90
CA VAL A 65 -7.12 4.30 -2.27
C VAL A 65 -6.52 4.92 -1.01
N VAL A 66 -6.48 6.24 -0.92
CA VAL A 66 -6.04 6.99 0.27
C VAL A 66 -7.20 7.85 0.80
N PRO A 67 -7.15 8.37 2.04
CA PRO A 67 -8.20 9.25 2.55
C PRO A 67 -8.30 10.52 1.70
N SER A 68 -9.53 11.04 1.55
CA SER A 68 -9.79 12.29 0.82
C SER A 68 -8.94 13.45 1.36
N GLY A 69 -8.29 14.20 0.47
CA GLY A 69 -7.42 15.33 0.83
C GLY A 69 -6.02 14.92 1.31
N LYS A 70 -5.67 13.63 1.23
CA LYS A 70 -4.34 13.13 1.62
C LYS A 70 -3.50 12.63 0.44
N SER A 71 -4.04 12.58 -0.77
CA SER A 71 -3.31 12.13 -1.96
C SER A 71 -2.00 12.88 -2.19
N GLU A 72 -1.99 14.20 -2.05
CA GLU A 72 -0.78 15.02 -2.17
C GLU A 72 0.23 14.75 -1.06
N ALA A 73 -0.23 14.62 0.19
CA ALA A 73 0.64 14.28 1.32
C ALA A 73 1.31 12.91 1.15
N TYR A 74 0.56 11.94 0.62
CA TYR A 74 1.07 10.62 0.28
C TYR A 74 2.12 10.69 -0.84
N LYS A 75 1.84 11.42 -1.91
CA LYS A 75 2.79 11.62 -3.02
C LYS A 75 4.06 12.35 -2.55
N ALA A 76 3.92 13.36 -1.70
CA ALA A 76 5.06 14.08 -1.13
C ALA A 76 5.93 13.17 -0.25
N LYS A 77 5.30 12.32 0.59
CA LYS A 77 6.02 11.36 1.44
C LYS A 77 6.69 10.27 0.62
N TRP A 78 6.02 9.81 -0.43
CA TRP A 78 6.49 8.75 -1.32
C TRP A 78 7.22 9.29 -2.55
N GLY A 79 7.85 10.47 -2.44
CA GLY A 79 8.59 11.09 -3.56
C GLY A 79 9.60 10.19 -4.25
N SER A 80 10.22 9.23 -3.52
CA SER A 80 11.12 8.22 -4.11
C SER A 80 10.42 7.06 -4.82
N TYR A 81 9.10 6.99 -4.76
CA TYR A 81 8.24 5.92 -5.24
C TYR A 81 7.16 6.44 -6.22
N GLU A 82 7.58 7.26 -7.18
CA GLU A 82 6.70 7.91 -8.16
C GLU A 82 5.84 6.92 -8.97
N GLY A 83 6.31 5.68 -9.13
CA GLY A 83 5.55 4.60 -9.78
C GLY A 83 4.23 4.25 -9.10
N TYR A 84 4.03 4.64 -7.84
CA TYR A 84 2.75 4.52 -7.14
C TYR A 84 1.87 5.75 -7.31
N HIS A 85 2.43 6.93 -7.60
CA HIS A 85 1.68 8.19 -7.66
C HIS A 85 0.57 8.18 -8.71
N SER A 86 0.81 7.51 -9.84
CA SER A 86 -0.17 7.33 -10.91
C SER A 86 -1.33 6.43 -10.54
N LYS A 87 -1.18 5.63 -9.47
CA LYS A 87 -2.18 4.68 -8.97
C LYS A 87 -2.94 5.22 -7.77
N ILE A 88 -2.49 6.32 -7.16
CA ILE A 88 -3.13 6.90 -5.98
C ILE A 88 -4.45 7.56 -6.37
N GLU A 89 -5.54 7.07 -5.81
CA GLU A 89 -6.89 7.60 -5.91
C GLU A 89 -7.41 7.98 -4.52
N GLU A 90 -8.23 9.01 -4.45
CA GLU A 90 -8.84 9.44 -3.20
C GLU A 90 -10.12 8.65 -2.94
N LYS A 91 -10.31 8.27 -1.68
CA LYS A 91 -11.57 7.68 -1.22
C LYS A 91 -12.66 8.74 -1.39
N SER A 92 -13.55 8.50 -2.36
CA SER A 92 -14.77 9.29 -2.58
C SER A 92 -15.76 9.15 -1.44
#